data_AF-A0A3E0UH20-F1
#
_entry.id   AF-A0A3E0UH20-F1
#
_cell.length_a   1.000
_cell.length_b   1.000
_cell.length_c   1.000
_cell.angle_alpha   90.00
_cell.angle_beta   90.00
_cell.angle_gamma   90.00
#
_symmetry.space_group_name_H-M   'P 1'
#
loop_
_entity.id
_entity.type
_entity.pdbx_description
1 polymer ?
#
loop_
_entity_poly.entity_id
_entity_poly.type
_entity_poly.pdbx_seq_one_letter_code
_entity_poly.pdbx_strand_id
1 'polypeptide(L)'
;MPYKITSVVVGLYALIGLAVCYFYNFTNWLSLFVAVLSYALLPALSAYWTWQKVRVGILIAALYFAFQSIRRVSPESFLPHIAPISLSFPLGDFTSGNGLLIDVFAIAMVIILLSLQAKAKH
;
A
#
# COMPACT_ATOMS: atom_id res chain seq x y z
N MET A 1 -14.80 14.36 8.28
CA MET A 1 -14.43 14.31 6.85
C MET A 1 -13.11 13.61 6.57
N PRO A 2 -11.98 13.85 7.29
CA PRO A 2 -10.68 13.34 6.85
C PRO A 2 -10.60 11.80 6.82
N TYR A 3 -11.16 11.11 7.82
CA TYR A 3 -11.29 9.64 7.81
C TYR A 3 -11.96 9.07 6.55
N LYS A 4 -12.99 9.74 6.03
CA LYS A 4 -13.71 9.28 4.82
C LYS A 4 -12.84 9.46 3.57
N ILE A 5 -12.17 10.61 3.45
CA ILE A 5 -11.27 10.89 2.32
C ILE A 5 -10.11 9.90 2.32
N THR A 6 -9.45 9.72 3.47
CA THR A 6 -8.35 8.75 3.62
C THR A 6 -8.80 7.33 3.34
N SER A 7 -9.98 6.93 3.82
CA SER A 7 -10.58 5.62 3.52
C SER A 7 -10.82 5.41 2.03
N VAL A 8 -11.34 6.42 1.31
CA VAL A 8 -11.52 6.34 -0.15
C VAL A 8 -10.19 6.14 -0.85
N VAL A 9 -9.14 6.89 -0.46
CA VAL A 9 -7.79 6.72 -1.02
C VAL A 9 -7.28 5.30 -0.79
N VAL A 10 -7.38 4.77 0.44
CA VAL A 10 -6.95 3.39 0.74
C VAL A 10 -7.79 2.37 -0.03
N GLY A 11 -9.09 2.62 -0.20
CA GLY A 11 -9.99 1.78 -0.99
C GLY A 11 -9.62 1.75 -2.48
N LEU A 12 -9.19 2.88 -3.05
CA LEU A 12 -8.67 2.94 -4.42
C LEU A 12 -7.39 2.09 -4.56
N TYR A 13 -6.51 2.10 -3.56
CA TYR A 13 -5.34 1.21 -3.53
C TYR A 13 -5.74 -0.26 -3.57
N ALA A 14 -6.76 -0.65 -2.80
CA ALA A 14 -7.26 -2.02 -2.81
C ALA A 14 -7.83 -2.43 -4.17
N LEU A 15 -8.60 -1.54 -4.80
CA LEU A 15 -9.19 -1.80 -6.12
C LEU A 15 -8.14 -1.93 -7.21
N ILE A 16 -7.17 -1.02 -7.26
CA ILE A 16 -6.08 -1.08 -8.23
C ILE A 16 -5.20 -2.31 -7.94
N GLY A 17 -4.88 -2.58 -6.67
CA GLY A 17 -4.12 -3.76 -6.27
C GLY A 17 -4.81 -5.07 -6.68
N LEU A 18 -6.14 -5.15 -6.55
CA LEU A 18 -6.94 -6.27 -7.05
C LEU A 18 -6.88 -6.38 -8.57
N ALA A 19 -7.01 -5.27 -9.29
CA ALA A 19 -6.91 -5.24 -10.74
C ALA A 19 -5.53 -5.74 -11.21
N VAL A 20 -4.45 -5.31 -10.55
CA VAL A 20 -3.11 -5.80 -10.87
C VAL A 20 -2.98 -7.29 -10.57
N CYS A 21 -3.51 -7.77 -9.44
CA CYS A 21 -3.53 -9.21 -9.15
C CYS A 21 -4.31 -10.02 -10.20
N TYR A 22 -5.36 -9.45 -10.79
CA TYR A 22 -6.15 -10.09 -11.83
C TYR A 22 -5.41 -10.19 -13.18
N PHE A 23 -4.69 -9.12 -13.57
CA PHE A 23 -3.96 -9.08 -14.84
C PHE A 23 -2.55 -9.68 -14.76
N TYR A 24 -2.01 -9.90 -13.57
CA TYR A 24 -0.68 -10.45 -13.38
C TYR A 24 -0.68 -11.98 -13.53
N ASN A 25 0.22 -12.51 -14.36
CA ASN A 25 0.38 -13.95 -14.56
C ASN A 25 1.25 -14.56 -13.45
N PHE A 26 0.63 -14.89 -12.32
CA PHE A 26 1.33 -15.58 -11.22
C PHE A 26 1.73 -17.00 -11.60
N THR A 27 2.94 -17.40 -11.20
CA THR A 27 3.49 -18.74 -11.47
C THR A 27 2.91 -19.83 -10.56
N ASN A 28 2.44 -19.48 -9.37
CA ASN A 28 1.84 -20.43 -8.43
C ASN A 28 0.70 -19.79 -7.60
N TRP A 29 -0.21 -20.65 -7.10
CA TRP A 29 -1.38 -20.24 -6.32
C TRP A 29 -1.02 -19.54 -5.00
N LEU A 30 0.10 -19.92 -4.38
CA LEU A 30 0.57 -19.29 -3.15
C LEU A 30 0.92 -17.82 -3.38
N SER A 31 1.60 -17.49 -4.48
CA SER A 31 1.97 -16.13 -4.84
C SER A 31 0.74 -15.28 -5.15
N LEU A 32 -0.24 -15.85 -5.86
CA LEU A 32 -1.54 -15.18 -6.07
C LEU A 32 -2.23 -14.90 -4.74
N PHE A 33 -2.31 -15.89 -3.86
CA PHE A 33 -2.97 -15.73 -2.56
C PHE A 33 -2.30 -14.64 -1.71
N VAL A 34 -0.96 -14.66 -1.61
CA VAL A 34 -0.19 -13.64 -0.88
C VAL A 34 -0.38 -12.26 -1.52
N ALA A 35 -0.38 -12.17 -2.85
CA ALA A 35 -0.58 -10.90 -3.56
C ALA A 35 -1.98 -10.34 -3.33
N VAL A 36 -3.05 -11.14 -3.47
CA VAL A 36 -4.43 -10.72 -3.22
C VAL A 36 -4.61 -10.30 -1.76
N LEU A 37 -4.05 -11.06 -0.83
CA LEU A 37 -4.10 -10.72 0.60
C LEU A 37 -3.43 -9.37 0.87
N SER A 38 -2.23 -9.17 0.32
CA SER A 38 -1.40 -8.00 0.60
C SER A 38 -1.86 -6.74 -0.11
N TYR A 39 -2.29 -6.85 -1.38
CA TYR A 39 -2.59 -5.71 -2.24
C TYR A 39 -4.07 -5.40 -2.40
N ALA A 40 -4.97 -6.33 -2.04
CA ALA A 40 -6.42 -6.10 -2.13
C ALA A 40 -7.11 -6.21 -0.76
N LEU A 41 -7.03 -7.36 -0.09
CA LEU A 41 -7.83 -7.63 1.10
C LEU A 41 -7.42 -6.78 2.31
N LEU A 42 -6.12 -6.74 2.63
CA LEU A 42 -5.60 -5.90 3.72
C LEU A 42 -5.94 -4.41 3.52
N PRO A 43 -5.64 -3.77 2.37
CA PRO A 43 -6.01 -2.39 2.16
C PRO A 43 -7.54 -2.19 2.17
N ALA A 44 -8.35 -3.10 1.61
CA ALA A 44 -9.81 -2.98 1.64
C ALA A 44 -10.38 -3.01 3.08
N LEU A 45 -9.92 -3.95 3.91
CA LEU A 45 -10.33 -4.04 5.31
C LEU A 45 -9.89 -2.80 6.10
N SER A 46 -8.66 -2.36 5.89
CA SER A 46 -8.13 -1.16 6.54
C SER A 46 -8.88 0.11 6.10
N ALA A 47 -9.32 0.20 4.85
CA ALA A 47 -10.16 1.29 4.34
C ALA A 47 -11.50 1.32 5.06
N TYR A 48 -12.19 0.18 5.19
CA TYR A 48 -13.45 0.07 5.92
C TYR A 48 -13.31 0.49 7.38
N TRP A 49 -12.32 -0.04 8.09
CA TRP A 49 -12.09 0.31 9.49
C TRP A 49 -11.63 1.77 9.68
N THR A 50 -10.87 2.33 8.74
CA THR A 50 -10.52 3.76 8.73
C THR A 50 -11.76 4.63 8.58
N TRP A 51 -12.72 4.23 7.75
CA TRP A 51 -14.02 4.92 7.63
C TRP A 51 -14.77 4.92 8.97
N GLN A 52 -14.79 3.78 9.64
CA GLN A 52 -15.42 3.60 10.95
C GLN A 52 -14.59 4.18 12.12
N LYS A 53 -13.43 4.78 11.83
CA LYS A 53 -12.51 5.38 12.81
C LYS A 53 -11.98 4.39 13.85
N VAL A 54 -11.85 3.12 13.47
CA VAL A 54 -11.30 2.05 14.31
C VAL A 54 -9.78 2.12 14.28
N ARG A 55 -9.16 2.24 15.46
CA ARG A 55 -7.71 2.40 15.63
C ARG A 55 -6.88 1.33 14.95
N VAL A 56 -7.29 0.08 15.07
CA VAL A 56 -6.54 -1.05 14.49
C VAL A 56 -6.49 -0.94 12.97
N GLY A 57 -7.59 -0.58 12.32
CA GLY A 57 -7.62 -0.42 10.86
C GLY A 57 -6.74 0.71 10.35
N ILE A 58 -6.69 1.83 11.08
CA ILE A 58 -5.83 2.97 10.74
C ILE A 58 -4.35 2.59 10.87
N LEU A 59 -3.98 1.81 11.92
CA LEU A 59 -2.62 1.28 12.07
C LEU A 59 -2.25 0.32 10.95
N ILE A 60 -3.15 -0.57 10.56
CA ILE A 60 -2.92 -1.50 9.43
C ILE A 60 -2.69 -0.70 8.14
N ALA A 61 -3.51 0.32 7.86
CA ALA A 61 -3.31 1.18 6.71
C ALA A 61 -1.97 1.93 6.79
N ALA A 62 -1.60 2.46 7.97
CA ALA A 62 -0.34 3.18 8.14
C ALA A 62 0.87 2.27 7.91
N LEU A 63 0.85 1.05 8.44
CA LEU A 63 1.90 0.06 8.20
C LEU A 63 1.98 -0.32 6.73
N TYR A 64 0.84 -0.54 6.07
CA TYR A 64 0.79 -0.82 4.63
C TYR A 64 1.49 0.28 3.82
N PHE A 65 1.20 1.56 4.07
CA PHE A 65 1.86 2.67 3.40
C PHE A 65 3.34 2.85 3.82
N ALA A 66 3.71 2.49 5.05
CA ALA A 66 5.10 2.50 5.48
C ALA A 66 5.94 1.50 4.68
N PHE A 67 5.43 0.29 4.43
CA PHE A 67 6.10 -0.69 3.55
C PHE A 67 6.17 -0.23 2.09
N GLN A 68 5.22 0.58 1.64
CA GLN A 68 5.22 1.18 0.30
C GLN A 68 6.16 2.39 0.17
N SER A 69 6.64 2.96 1.29
CA SER A 69 7.42 4.21 1.30
C SER A 69 8.83 4.06 0.74
N ILE A 70 9.45 2.91 0.98
CA ILE A 70 10.76 2.57 0.42
C ILE A 70 10.61 1.24 -0.30
N ARG A 71 10.72 1.25 -1.62
CA ARG A 71 10.59 0.05 -2.44
C ARG A 71 11.89 -0.25 -3.13
N ARG A 72 12.34 -1.50 -3.01
CA ARG A 72 13.43 -2.01 -3.84
C ARG A 72 12.82 -2.56 -5.13
N VAL A 73 13.22 -1.98 -6.25
CA VAL A 73 12.92 -2.53 -7.57
C VAL A 73 14.06 -3.46 -7.91
N SER A 74 13.73 -4.71 -8.22
CA SER A 74 14.69 -5.71 -8.65
C SER A 74 13.97 -6.73 -9.54
N PRO A 75 14.59 -7.24 -10.62
CA PRO A 75 14.03 -8.31 -11.42
C PRO A 75 13.77 -9.59 -10.62
N GLU A 76 14.48 -9.78 -9.50
CA GLU A 76 14.45 -10.97 -8.65
C GLU A 76 13.47 -10.85 -7.47
N SER A 77 12.69 -9.77 -7.37
CA SER A 77 11.78 -9.58 -6.24
C SER A 77 10.65 -10.61 -6.25
N PHE A 78 10.54 -11.39 -5.16
CA PHE A 78 9.52 -12.42 -4.98
C PHE A 78 8.08 -11.89 -5.07
N LEU A 79 7.86 -10.64 -4.64
CA LEU A 79 6.58 -9.96 -4.77
C LEU A 79 6.75 -8.76 -5.72
N PRO A 80 5.79 -8.54 -6.64
CA PRO A 80 5.79 -7.33 -7.44
C PRO A 80 5.54 -6.15 -6.48
N HIS A 81 6.55 -5.31 -6.28
CA HIS A 81 6.45 -4.11 -5.44
C HIS A 81 5.62 -3.03 -6.16
N ILE A 82 4.31 -3.23 -6.16
CA ILE A 82 3.35 -2.36 -6.84
C ILE A 82 2.84 -1.31 -5.86
N ALA A 83 3.04 -0.04 -6.22
CA ALA A 83 2.34 1.08 -5.63
C ALA A 83 1.30 1.59 -6.63
N PRO A 84 0.01 1.25 -6.43
CA PRO A 84 -1.11 1.68 -7.27
C PRO A 84 -1.10 3.15 -7.67
N ILE A 85 -0.84 4.01 -6.69
CA ILE A 85 -0.62 5.44 -6.85
C ILE A 85 0.78 5.66 -6.26
N SER A 86 1.62 6.41 -6.96
CA SER A 86 3.00 6.58 -6.53
C SER A 86 3.54 7.92 -6.98
N LEU A 87 4.21 8.62 -6.07
CA LEU A 87 5.04 9.76 -6.39
C LEU A 87 6.45 9.46 -5.91
N SER A 88 7.15 8.63 -6.69
CA SER A 88 8.46 8.09 -6.31
C SER A 88 9.63 8.79 -6.97
N PHE A 89 10.69 8.96 -6.19
CA PHE A 89 12.00 9.40 -6.67
C PHE A 89 12.98 8.22 -6.71
N PRO A 90 13.67 8.00 -7.84
CA PRO A 90 14.74 7.03 -7.92
C PRO A 90 15.95 7.48 -7.11
N LEU A 91 16.51 6.54 -6.35
CA LEU A 91 17.77 6.69 -5.62
C LEU A 91 18.75 5.60 -6.03
N GLY A 92 19.92 6.04 -6.49
CA GLY A 92 20.99 5.17 -6.97
C GLY A 92 20.97 4.96 -8.49
N ASP A 93 21.79 4.01 -8.92
CA ASP A 93 21.95 3.64 -10.32
C ASP A 93 20.99 2.50 -10.70
N PHE A 94 20.12 2.75 -11.68
CA PHE A 94 19.13 1.80 -12.20
C PHE A 94 19.61 1.05 -13.45
N THR A 95 20.86 1.24 -13.89
CA THR A 95 21.42 0.58 -15.09
C THR A 95 21.28 -0.94 -15.09
N SER A 96 21.31 -1.59 -13.92
CA SER A 96 21.13 -3.04 -13.78
C SER A 96 19.68 -3.48 -13.55
N GLY A 97 18.70 -2.57 -13.67
CA GLY A 97 17.30 -2.83 -13.32
C GLY A 97 17.06 -2.95 -11.81
N ASN A 98 18.08 -2.73 -11.00
CA ASN A 98 18.00 -2.67 -9.54
C ASN A 98 18.04 -1.22 -9.07
N GLY A 99 17.19 -0.86 -8.13
CA GLY A 99 17.25 0.47 -7.54
C GLY A 99 16.27 0.67 -6.40
N LEU A 100 16.37 1.81 -5.73
CA LEU A 100 15.52 2.15 -4.60
C LEU A 100 14.59 3.30 -4.98
N LEU A 101 13.30 3.12 -4.73
CA LEU A 101 12.29 4.16 -4.91
C LEU A 101 11.84 4.67 -3.55
N ILE A 102 11.95 5.97 -3.33
CA ILE A 102 11.30 6.64 -2.19
C ILE A 102 9.99 7.23 -2.66
N ASP A 103 8.87 6.78 -2.08
CA ASP A 103 7.54 7.24 -2.42
C ASP A 103 7.02 8.29 -1.44
N VAL A 104 7.01 9.54 -1.90
CA VAL A 104 6.58 10.69 -1.08
C VAL A 104 5.08 10.65 -0.81
N PHE A 105 4.28 10.11 -1.74
CA PHE A 105 2.85 9.94 -1.51
C PHE A 105 2.59 8.93 -0.38
N ALA A 106 3.30 7.80 -0.41
CA ALA A 106 3.17 6.81 0.65
C ALA A 106 3.59 7.37 2.02
N ILE A 107 4.71 8.12 2.07
CA ILE A 107 5.16 8.81 3.30
C ILE A 107 4.10 9.80 3.80
N ALA A 108 3.52 10.61 2.91
CA ALA A 108 2.47 11.56 3.27
C ALA A 108 1.23 10.84 3.83
N MET A 109 0.85 9.71 3.24
CA MET A 109 -0.26 8.88 3.73
C MET A 109 0.00 8.32 5.13
N VAL A 110 1.23 7.88 5.42
CA VAL A 110 1.61 7.44 6.77
C VAL A 110 1.41 8.57 7.78
N ILE A 111 1.91 9.78 7.49
CA ILE A 111 1.77 10.94 8.38
C ILE A 111 0.29 11.27 8.62
N ILE A 112 -0.52 11.29 7.56
CA ILE A 112 -1.96 11.54 7.65
C ILE A 112 -2.63 10.49 8.53
N LEU A 113 -2.38 9.20 8.29
CA LEU A 113 -2.99 8.10 9.03
C LEU A 113 -2.60 8.11 10.51
N LEU A 114 -1.33 8.36 10.84
CA LEU A 114 -0.88 8.49 12.23
C LEU A 114 -1.52 9.70 12.93
N SER A 115 -1.70 10.82 12.22
CA SER A 115 -2.41 11.99 12.77
C SER A 115 -3.89 11.71 13.07
N LEU A 116 -4.52 10.84 12.27
CA LEU A 116 -5.89 10.37 12.48
C LEU A 116 -5.98 9.32 13.60
N GLN A 117 -4.96 8.48 13.73
CA GLN A 117 -4.86 7.47 14.78
C GLN A 117 -4.89 8.09 16.17
N ALA A 118 -4.13 9.17 16.38
CA ALA A 118 -4.09 9.90 17.65
C ALA A 118 -5.48 10.43 18.11
N LYS A 119 -6.41 10.60 17.16
CA LYS A 119 -7.75 11.15 17.38
C LYS A 119 -8.87 10.10 17.30
N ALA A 120 -8.52 8.84 16.99
CA ALA A 120 -9.47 7.76 16.80
C ALA A 120 -10.02 7.23 18.13
N LYS A 121 -11.24 6.71 18.10
CA LYS A 121 -11.88 6.06 19.26
C LYS A 121 -11.28 4.66 19.47
N HIS A 122 -11.28 4.19 20.72
CA HIS A 122 -10.72 2.90 21.12
C HIS A 122 -11.17 1.76 20.21
#